data_AF-A0A6N2MPL9-F1
#
_entry.id   AF-A0A6N2MPL9-F1
#
_cell.length_a   1.000
_cell.length_b   1.000
_cell.length_c   1.000
_cell.angle_alpha   90.00
_cell.angle_beta   90.00
_cell.angle_gamma   90.00
#
_symmetry.space_group_name_H-M   'P 1'
#
loop_
_entity.id
_entity.type
_entity.pdbx_description
1 polymer ?
#
loop_
_entity_poly.entity_id
_entity_poly.type
_entity_poly.pdbx_seq_one_letter_code
_entity_poly.pdbx_strand_id
1 'polypeptide(L)'
;MDAEWVALLLIQKFQALLLDGEATITNTNLRNQKMPADTFLARTLLLQRQKLRGCNEAICQPFRGFKDFWIRFLFTVQIKKFMSLIEQDVCNNNISGSSVQDGTIQNTRHQGTRRASSSYLEVGKDVVGLGDQAKELEEHLICTDENIQAATHELISVAGERGSGKTTLVRIVYEKVRIKKHFKYCIWVNVSNRVVKGRDVVLDMLKQVDEALAEAEESVFEQELVSRLGEVLRKDRYLVVVDDVGEPGVWERLQNVIPNSENGSRIVVTTRNMDVAAFASTTLQMGRLSNEESWELFLKKVCSAEDALSKNLDLSLITFKEKILKLCDGLPLLISLMGGILSMVELSNGEWSRVIEDADNLHGDILALSYKELPSRMKPCFLYLGMFPKGFEVPVRRLFQLWIAERLVTPSSSGELGPGEVEVFLEELIYRNMIEVARWRSHGIPKTCRMPGAIYDVFSPKAAAEIGLFYIHCKSNYSSGDQPSFPVRRLASYLSIKNYPSSDWYIRSLRSYISFSQHRGGMPAGEIGKFLNKMILSRDVGWLTILDLEGVYKPRLPESFQKLLNLKYLGLRSTSLESLPVSVCDLPCLETLDVKHTMITSLPGSIWTAKNLQHLYMDWIRFDDISGSSII
;
A
#
# COMPACT_ATOMS: atom_id res chain seq x y z
N MET A 1 32.59 41.18 24.33
CA MET A 1 32.59 40.58 22.98
C MET A 1 31.51 39.51 22.98
N ASP A 2 30.37 39.83 22.41
CA ASP A 2 29.14 39.05 22.53
C ASP A 2 29.24 37.69 21.84
N ALA A 3 28.76 36.66 22.54
CA ALA A 3 28.61 35.31 22.02
C ALA A 3 27.71 35.25 20.77
N GLU A 4 26.83 36.24 20.58
CA GLU A 4 26.03 36.42 19.35
C GLU A 4 26.89 36.72 18.12
N TRP A 5 27.95 37.51 18.25
CA TRP A 5 28.82 37.84 17.12
C TRP A 5 29.71 36.66 16.71
N VAL A 6 30.15 35.85 17.68
CA VAL A 6 30.88 34.61 17.42
C VAL A 6 29.96 33.56 16.76
N ALA A 7 28.69 33.51 17.17
CA ALA A 7 27.68 32.63 16.56
C ALA A 7 27.35 33.04 15.11
N LEU A 8 27.21 34.34 14.83
CA LEU A 8 27.00 34.86 13.47
C LEU A 8 28.20 34.61 12.55
N LEU A 9 29.44 34.75 13.05
CA LEU A 9 30.65 34.43 12.29
C LEU A 9 30.79 32.93 12.01
N LEU A 10 30.38 32.08 12.96
CA LEU A 10 30.37 30.63 12.78
C LEU A 10 29.29 30.20 11.79
N ILE A 11 28.10 30.82 11.81
CA ILE A 11 27.02 30.55 10.85
C ILE A 11 27.42 30.97 9.43
N GLN A 12 28.08 32.12 9.26
CA GLN A 12 28.60 32.54 7.95
C GLN A 12 29.74 31.65 7.45
N LYS A 13 30.65 31.20 8.32
CA LYS A 13 31.68 30.22 7.96
C LYS A 13 31.09 28.84 7.63
N PHE A 14 30.00 28.44 8.28
CA PHE A 14 29.33 27.16 8.00
C PHE A 14 28.48 27.21 6.72
N GLN A 15 27.93 28.36 6.34
CA GLN A 15 27.33 28.57 5.02
C GLN A 15 28.37 28.54 3.90
N ALA A 16 29.59 29.03 4.15
CA ALA A 16 30.70 28.91 3.20
C ALA A 16 31.20 27.46 3.04
N LEU A 17 31.18 26.65 4.11
CA LEU A 17 31.49 25.21 4.08
C LEU A 17 30.38 24.33 3.48
N LEU A 18 29.15 24.84 3.37
CA LEU A 18 28.03 24.13 2.73
C LEU A 18 28.00 24.30 1.21
N LEU A 19 28.77 25.26 0.67
CA LEU A 19 28.91 25.48 -0.77
C LEU A 19 30.09 24.72 -1.39
N ASP A 20 31.05 24.25 -0.58
CA ASP A 20 32.21 23.48 -1.04
C ASP A 20 32.44 22.27 -0.13
N GLY A 21 32.23 21.05 -0.64
CA GLY A 21 32.92 19.86 -0.11
C GLY A 21 32.08 18.62 0.18
N GLU A 22 32.05 17.70 -0.79
CA GLU A 22 31.90 16.26 -0.58
C GLU A 22 32.98 15.73 0.39
N ALA A 23 32.62 14.85 1.34
CA ALA A 23 33.50 13.74 1.78
C ALA A 23 32.80 12.76 2.75
N THR A 24 32.94 11.49 2.40
CA THR A 24 32.76 10.23 3.14
C THR A 24 33.07 10.23 4.63
N ILE A 25 32.20 9.61 5.46
CA ILE A 25 32.62 8.84 6.65
C ILE A 25 31.74 7.59 6.83
N THR A 26 32.41 6.43 6.78
CA THR A 26 31.98 5.09 7.19
C THR A 26 32.25 4.91 8.70
N ASN A 27 31.21 4.70 9.52
CA ASN A 27 31.44 4.11 10.84
C ASN A 27 30.19 3.47 11.48
N THR A 28 30.32 2.18 11.80
CA THR A 28 29.35 1.31 12.48
C THR A 28 29.15 1.65 13.97
N ASN A 29 30.04 2.43 14.58
CA ASN A 29 29.93 2.82 16.00
C ASN A 29 28.83 3.87 16.29
N LEU A 30 28.40 4.65 15.29
CA LEU A 30 27.32 5.63 15.44
C LEU A 30 25.92 4.98 15.48
N ARG A 31 25.78 3.69 15.20
CA ARG A 31 24.50 2.93 15.30
C ARG A 31 24.10 2.66 16.76
N ASN A 32 25.06 2.46 17.67
CA ASN A 32 24.78 2.07 19.05
C ASN A 32 24.62 3.23 20.02
N GLN A 33 25.03 4.45 19.65
CA GLN A 33 24.96 5.64 20.52
C GLN A 33 23.83 6.62 20.15
N LYS A 34 23.06 6.37 19.08
CA LYS A 34 21.97 7.26 18.61
C LYS A 34 20.60 7.02 19.26
N MET A 35 20.37 5.84 19.84
CA MET A 35 19.09 5.47 20.49
C MET A 35 18.77 6.18 21.83
N PRO A 36 19.75 6.57 22.67
CA PRO A 36 19.46 7.28 23.92
C PRO A 36 18.92 8.70 23.72
N ALA A 37 19.24 9.36 22.60
CA ALA A 37 18.93 10.79 22.40
C ALA A 37 17.43 11.05 22.17
N ASP A 38 16.76 10.30 21.28
CA ASP A 38 15.31 10.41 21.03
C ASP A 38 14.49 10.04 22.28
N THR A 39 14.96 9.05 23.04
CA THR A 39 14.36 8.59 24.30
C THR A 39 14.52 9.66 25.39
N PHE A 40 15.69 10.28 25.48
CA PHE A 40 15.98 11.38 26.41
C PHE A 40 15.13 12.62 26.09
N LEU A 41 14.97 12.93 24.81
CA LEU A 41 14.19 14.05 24.27
C LEU A 41 12.69 13.98 24.57
N ALA A 42 12.08 12.82 24.34
CA ALA A 42 10.66 12.61 24.59
C ALA A 42 10.38 12.59 26.09
N ARG A 43 11.29 12.01 26.90
CA ARG A 43 11.21 12.02 28.36
C ARG A 43 11.33 13.43 28.92
N THR A 44 12.21 14.29 28.37
CA THR A 44 12.30 15.70 28.78
C THR A 44 11.08 16.52 28.37
N LEU A 45 10.51 16.31 27.17
CA LEU A 45 9.30 17.01 26.73
C LEU A 45 8.05 16.60 27.53
N LEU A 46 7.95 15.34 27.95
CA LEU A 46 6.86 14.89 28.80
C LEU A 46 7.00 15.36 30.25
N LEU A 47 8.21 15.31 30.80
CA LEU A 47 8.51 15.88 32.11
C LEU A 47 8.31 17.41 32.12
N GLN A 48 8.56 18.10 31.00
CA GLN A 48 8.20 19.51 30.82
C GLN A 48 6.68 19.70 30.80
N ARG A 49 5.90 18.87 30.07
CA ARG A 49 4.43 18.94 30.09
C ARG A 49 3.81 18.64 31.45
N GLN A 50 4.43 17.76 32.26
CA GLN A 50 3.98 17.47 33.62
C GLN A 50 4.41 18.56 34.64
N LYS A 51 5.59 19.18 34.48
CA LYS A 51 6.04 20.33 35.29
C LYS A 51 5.40 21.66 34.92
N LEU A 52 4.88 21.83 33.70
CA LEU A 52 4.16 23.03 33.27
C LEU A 52 2.78 23.20 33.93
N ARG A 53 2.32 22.26 34.75
CA ARG A 53 1.21 22.49 35.72
C ARG A 53 1.67 23.21 37.00
N GLY A 54 2.96 23.52 37.14
CA GLY A 54 3.48 24.31 38.24
C GLY A 54 4.94 24.70 38.00
N CYS A 55 5.18 25.78 37.24
CA CYS A 55 6.27 26.75 37.41
C CYS A 55 6.45 27.63 36.15
N ASN A 56 6.80 28.90 36.40
CA ASN A 56 6.87 30.02 35.45
C ASN A 56 7.79 29.82 34.23
N GLU A 57 7.33 30.39 33.12
CA GLU A 57 7.95 30.45 31.79
C GLU A 57 9.14 31.41 31.75
N ALA A 58 10.38 30.90 31.77
CA ALA A 58 11.55 31.71 31.37
C ALA A 58 12.75 30.92 30.82
N ILE A 59 12.78 29.57 30.89
CA ILE A 59 14.04 28.82 30.71
C ILE A 59 14.06 27.91 29.45
N CYS A 60 13.06 27.94 28.56
CA CYS A 60 12.95 26.93 27.49
C CYS A 60 12.68 27.45 26.06
N GLN A 61 13.35 28.53 25.64
CA GLN A 61 13.21 29.06 24.26
C GLN A 61 14.35 28.77 23.24
N PRO A 62 15.64 28.50 23.58
CA PRO A 62 16.65 28.42 22.50
C PRO A 62 16.72 27.09 21.71
N PHE A 63 16.12 25.99 22.18
CA PHE A 63 16.42 24.64 21.64
C PHE A 63 15.34 24.00 20.75
N ARG A 64 14.28 24.73 20.36
CA ARG A 64 13.19 24.15 19.55
C ARG A 64 13.51 24.04 18.06
N GLY A 65 14.21 25.01 17.46
CA GLY A 65 14.52 25.00 16.02
C GLY A 65 15.57 23.98 15.60
N PHE A 66 16.62 23.82 16.41
CA PHE A 66 17.73 22.91 16.12
C PHE A 66 17.30 21.43 16.11
N LYS A 67 16.32 21.08 16.93
CA LYS A 67 15.90 19.70 17.21
C LYS A 67 14.99 19.10 16.11
N ASP A 68 14.04 19.90 15.62
CA ASP A 68 13.14 19.50 14.52
C ASP A 68 13.89 19.42 13.19
N PHE A 69 14.91 20.29 13.05
CA PHE A 69 15.91 20.22 11.98
C PHE A 69 16.70 18.92 12.03
N TRP A 70 17.22 18.47 13.18
CA TRP A 70 18.02 17.24 13.25
C TRP A 70 17.25 15.94 12.96
N ILE A 71 15.97 15.85 13.32
CA ILE A 71 15.15 14.66 13.05
C ILE A 71 14.71 14.61 11.58
N ARG A 72 14.30 15.76 11.02
CA ARG A 72 14.07 15.88 9.56
C ARG A 72 15.37 15.66 8.81
N PHE A 73 16.49 16.21 9.27
CA PHE A 73 17.82 15.99 8.70
C PHE A 73 18.21 14.51 8.76
N LEU A 74 18.03 13.79 9.87
CA LEU A 74 18.37 12.36 9.95
C LEU A 74 17.45 11.47 9.10
N PHE A 75 16.16 11.78 9.04
CA PHE A 75 15.20 11.07 8.17
C PHE A 75 15.47 11.37 6.69
N THR A 76 15.73 12.63 6.35
CA THR A 76 16.13 13.08 5.01
C THR A 76 17.53 12.59 4.64
N VAL A 77 18.47 12.46 5.57
CA VAL A 77 19.82 11.91 5.33
C VAL A 77 19.76 10.40 5.18
N GLN A 78 18.92 9.69 5.95
CA GLN A 78 18.70 8.25 5.74
C GLN A 78 17.97 7.98 4.42
N ILE A 79 16.96 8.78 4.07
CA ILE A 79 16.30 8.71 2.77
C ILE A 79 17.25 9.12 1.65
N LYS A 80 18.05 10.18 1.78
CA LYS A 80 19.03 10.60 0.75
C LYS A 80 20.17 9.59 0.58
N LYS A 81 20.70 9.06 1.69
CA LYS A 81 21.71 8.00 1.68
C LYS A 81 21.16 6.69 1.12
N PHE A 82 19.86 6.45 1.27
CA PHE A 82 19.18 5.32 0.65
C PHE A 82 18.76 5.59 -0.79
N MET A 83 18.39 6.81 -1.16
CA MET A 83 18.21 7.24 -2.56
C MET A 83 19.52 7.04 -3.31
N SER A 84 20.66 7.45 -2.74
CA SER A 84 21.97 7.20 -3.32
C SER A 84 22.34 5.71 -3.35
N LEU A 85 21.83 4.89 -2.42
CA LEU A 85 22.04 3.43 -2.42
C LEU A 85 21.09 2.69 -3.37
N ILE A 86 19.86 3.15 -3.59
CA ILE A 86 18.98 2.64 -4.65
C ILE A 86 19.56 3.04 -6.00
N GLU A 87 19.99 4.29 -6.15
CA GLU A 87 20.67 4.79 -7.33
C GLU A 87 21.97 3.99 -7.56
N GLN A 88 22.75 3.70 -6.52
CA GLN A 88 23.96 2.86 -6.64
C GLN A 88 23.69 1.37 -6.84
N ASP A 89 22.74 0.72 -6.16
CA ASP A 89 22.47 -0.73 -6.32
C ASP A 89 21.69 -1.05 -7.59
N VAL A 90 20.88 -0.11 -8.09
CA VAL A 90 20.30 -0.24 -9.44
C VAL A 90 21.37 -0.02 -10.50
N CYS A 91 22.32 0.89 -10.29
CA CYS A 91 23.46 1.09 -11.20
C CYS A 91 24.57 0.01 -11.07
N ASN A 92 24.69 -0.68 -9.92
CA ASN A 92 25.79 -1.63 -9.64
C ASN A 92 25.58 -3.03 -10.22
N ASN A 93 24.46 -3.31 -10.88
CA ASN A 93 24.39 -4.39 -11.88
C ASN A 93 25.03 -3.93 -13.20
N ASN A 94 26.35 -3.70 -13.12
CA ASN A 94 27.40 -3.53 -14.14
C ASN A 94 27.65 -2.20 -14.88
N ILE A 95 28.62 -1.46 -14.31
CA ILE A 95 29.85 -0.86 -14.91
C ILE A 95 29.83 0.63 -15.32
N SER A 96 30.40 1.41 -14.37
CA SER A 96 31.36 2.53 -14.48
C SER A 96 31.01 3.84 -15.23
N GLY A 97 30.62 4.85 -14.43
CA GLY A 97 31.46 6.02 -14.14
C GLY A 97 31.47 7.18 -15.14
N SER A 98 30.81 8.29 -14.79
CA SER A 98 31.48 9.54 -14.35
C SER A 98 30.48 10.67 -14.06
N SER A 99 30.93 11.59 -13.21
CA SER A 99 30.23 12.70 -12.54
C SER A 99 29.44 13.66 -13.44
N VAL A 100 28.23 14.04 -13.01
CA VAL A 100 27.50 15.20 -13.55
C VAL A 100 27.08 16.13 -12.40
N GLN A 101 27.30 17.42 -12.61
CA GLN A 101 27.10 18.54 -11.70
C GLN A 101 25.62 18.80 -11.42
N ASP A 102 25.31 19.09 -10.16
CA ASP A 102 23.97 19.37 -9.64
C ASP A 102 23.51 20.77 -10.08
N GLY A 103 22.82 20.85 -11.22
CA GLY A 103 22.17 22.05 -11.72
C GLY A 103 20.91 22.34 -10.90
N THR A 104 20.90 23.48 -10.22
CA THR A 104 19.76 23.96 -9.43
C THR A 104 18.57 24.27 -10.34
N ILE A 105 17.65 23.32 -10.54
CA ILE A 105 16.37 23.59 -11.21
C ILE A 105 15.48 24.33 -10.22
N GLN A 106 15.33 25.63 -10.44
CA GLN A 106 14.29 26.44 -9.84
C GLN A 106 12.95 25.81 -10.19
N ASN A 107 12.19 25.36 -9.18
CA ASN A 107 10.79 24.97 -9.32
C ASN A 107 9.97 26.18 -9.79
N THR A 108 9.88 26.38 -11.10
CA THR A 108 8.77 27.11 -11.69
C THR A 108 7.52 26.32 -11.38
N ARG A 109 6.72 26.84 -10.44
CA ARG A 109 5.34 26.47 -10.24
C ARG A 109 4.58 26.72 -11.54
N HIS A 110 4.58 25.75 -12.44
CA HIS A 110 3.43 25.60 -13.30
C HIS A 110 2.31 25.05 -12.44
N GLN A 111 1.50 25.98 -11.92
CA GLN A 111 0.07 25.74 -11.79
C GLN A 111 -0.42 25.37 -13.20
N GLY A 112 -0.22 24.10 -13.57
CA GLY A 112 -0.98 23.50 -14.65
C GLY A 112 -2.43 23.70 -14.26
N THR A 113 -3.07 24.63 -14.97
CA THR A 113 -4.50 24.81 -15.03
C THR A 113 -5.16 23.46 -14.87
N ARG A 114 -6.06 23.35 -13.88
CA ARG A 114 -6.98 22.23 -13.65
C ARG A 114 -7.17 21.36 -14.91
N ARG A 115 -6.31 20.36 -15.11
CA ARG A 115 -6.54 19.23 -16.03
C ARG A 115 -7.34 18.13 -15.33
N ALA A 116 -7.80 18.40 -14.11
CA ALA A 116 -8.79 17.60 -13.40
C ALA A 116 -10.19 18.02 -13.85
N SER A 117 -10.64 17.50 -14.99
CA SER A 117 -12.06 17.33 -15.29
C SER A 117 -12.24 16.21 -16.31
N SER A 118 -12.77 15.08 -15.80
CA SER A 118 -13.63 14.16 -16.54
C SER A 118 -13.00 13.26 -17.62
N SER A 119 -12.01 12.44 -17.28
CA SER A 119 -11.82 11.15 -17.97
C SER A 119 -11.05 10.14 -17.11
N TYR A 120 -11.55 9.87 -15.91
CA TYR A 120 -11.03 8.72 -15.17
C TYR A 120 -11.25 7.44 -15.98
N LEU A 121 -10.14 6.74 -16.21
CA LEU A 121 -9.96 5.58 -17.08
C LEU A 121 -10.99 4.49 -16.79
N GLU A 122 -11.90 4.26 -17.74
CA GLU A 122 -12.70 3.03 -17.76
C GLU A 122 -11.78 1.83 -17.91
N VAL A 123 -12.04 0.78 -17.13
CA VAL A 123 -11.36 -0.51 -17.26
C VAL A 123 -11.52 -1.01 -18.70
N GLY A 124 -10.42 -1.05 -19.46
CA GLY A 124 -10.41 -1.52 -20.84
C GLY A 124 -10.08 -0.47 -21.91
N LYS A 125 -10.15 0.84 -21.63
CA LYS A 125 -9.85 1.88 -22.65
C LYS A 125 -8.37 1.98 -23.05
N ASP A 126 -7.47 1.65 -22.13
CA ASP A 126 -6.00 1.72 -22.35
C ASP A 126 -5.37 0.36 -22.71
N VAL A 127 -6.18 -0.62 -23.09
CA VAL A 127 -5.68 -1.96 -23.42
C VAL A 127 -5.31 -2.00 -24.90
N VAL A 128 -4.15 -2.57 -25.21
CA VAL A 128 -3.63 -2.76 -26.57
C VAL A 128 -3.13 -4.19 -26.70
N GLY A 129 -3.35 -4.81 -27.87
CA GLY A 129 -2.79 -6.12 -28.23
C GLY A 129 -3.37 -7.34 -27.51
N LEU A 130 -4.37 -7.17 -26.63
CA LEU A 130 -4.99 -8.28 -25.88
C LEU A 130 -6.31 -8.78 -26.50
N GLY A 131 -6.73 -8.25 -27.65
CA GLY A 131 -8.04 -8.53 -28.24
C GLY A 131 -8.26 -10.01 -28.57
N ASP A 132 -7.30 -10.60 -29.29
CA ASP A 132 -7.39 -11.99 -29.74
C ASP A 132 -7.31 -12.96 -28.55
N GLN A 133 -6.36 -12.75 -27.63
CA GLN A 133 -6.23 -13.55 -26.42
C GLN A 133 -7.46 -13.42 -25.50
N ALA A 134 -8.08 -12.25 -25.42
CA ALA A 134 -9.30 -12.04 -24.63
C ALA A 134 -10.51 -12.73 -25.26
N LYS A 135 -10.52 -12.89 -26.58
CA LYS A 135 -11.54 -13.65 -27.31
C LYS A 135 -11.31 -15.14 -27.14
N GLU A 136 -10.09 -15.62 -27.30
CA GLU A 136 -9.70 -17.01 -27.05
C GLU A 136 -10.04 -17.44 -25.62
N LEU A 137 -9.68 -16.64 -24.61
CA LEU A 137 -10.04 -16.92 -23.22
C LEU A 137 -11.57 -16.92 -23.01
N GLU A 138 -12.31 -16.02 -23.67
CA GLU A 138 -13.77 -16.02 -23.60
C GLU A 138 -14.37 -17.29 -24.22
N GLU A 139 -13.82 -17.78 -25.33
CA GLU A 139 -14.27 -19.00 -26.01
C GLU A 139 -13.98 -20.27 -25.18
N HIS A 140 -12.84 -20.32 -24.49
CA HIS A 140 -12.55 -21.40 -23.53
C HIS A 140 -13.45 -21.36 -22.28
N LEU A 141 -13.83 -20.17 -21.83
CA LEU A 141 -14.72 -20.00 -20.69
C LEU A 141 -16.18 -20.31 -21.02
N ILE A 142 -16.63 -19.90 -22.20
CA ILE A 142 -17.98 -20.12 -22.72
C ILE A 142 -17.85 -20.96 -23.99
N CYS A 143 -17.69 -22.27 -23.82
CA CYS A 143 -17.81 -23.20 -24.95
C CYS A 143 -19.18 -23.01 -25.63
N THR A 144 -19.39 -23.39 -26.88
CA THR A 144 -20.71 -23.28 -27.55
C THR A 144 -21.36 -24.63 -27.81
N ASP A 145 -20.62 -25.71 -27.55
CA ASP A 145 -21.09 -27.08 -27.74
C ASP A 145 -21.61 -27.64 -26.41
N GLU A 146 -22.94 -27.79 -26.32
CA GLU A 146 -23.64 -28.19 -25.08
C GLU A 146 -23.17 -29.57 -24.56
N ASN A 147 -22.70 -30.45 -25.45
CA ASN A 147 -22.19 -31.78 -25.08
C ASN A 147 -20.79 -31.74 -24.44
N ILE A 148 -19.97 -30.74 -24.76
CA ILE A 148 -18.62 -30.54 -24.20
C ILE A 148 -18.69 -29.66 -22.94
N GLN A 149 -19.60 -28.68 -22.92
CA GLN A 149 -19.86 -27.82 -21.77
C GLN A 149 -20.25 -28.59 -20.50
N ALA A 150 -21.05 -29.64 -20.64
CA ALA A 150 -21.56 -30.41 -19.50
C ALA A 150 -20.53 -31.38 -18.90
N ALA A 151 -19.46 -31.72 -19.64
CA ALA A 151 -18.61 -32.87 -19.31
C ALA A 151 -17.25 -32.51 -18.69
N THR A 152 -16.82 -31.25 -18.66
CA THR A 152 -15.45 -30.91 -18.24
C THR A 152 -15.38 -29.77 -17.22
N HIS A 153 -14.77 -30.08 -16.08
CA HIS A 153 -14.16 -29.09 -15.19
C HIS A 153 -12.79 -28.73 -15.76
N GLU A 154 -12.71 -27.57 -16.41
CA GLU A 154 -11.51 -27.16 -17.14
C GLU A 154 -10.68 -26.17 -16.31
N LEU A 155 -9.40 -26.51 -16.16
CA LEU A 155 -8.39 -25.61 -15.63
C LEU A 155 -7.69 -24.92 -16.81
N ILE A 156 -7.74 -23.59 -16.81
CA ILE A 156 -7.10 -22.75 -17.80
C ILE A 156 -5.98 -21.98 -17.10
N SER A 157 -4.77 -22.04 -17.65
CA SER A 157 -3.64 -21.24 -17.20
C SER A 157 -3.42 -20.05 -18.12
N VAL A 158 -3.13 -18.89 -17.54
CA VAL A 158 -2.61 -17.72 -18.26
C VAL A 158 -1.19 -17.48 -17.74
N ALA A 159 -0.20 -17.82 -18.56
CA ALA A 159 1.20 -17.84 -18.20
C ALA A 159 1.98 -16.72 -18.90
N GLY A 160 3.13 -16.33 -18.34
CA GLY A 160 4.02 -15.34 -18.96
C GLY A 160 4.86 -14.58 -17.94
N GLU A 161 5.77 -13.75 -18.42
CA GLU A 161 6.72 -13.05 -17.55
C GLU A 161 6.10 -11.92 -16.70
N ARG A 162 6.86 -11.37 -15.75
CA ARG A 162 6.38 -10.30 -14.88
C ARG A 162 6.03 -9.05 -15.69
N GLY A 163 4.84 -8.50 -15.47
CA GLY A 163 4.40 -7.27 -16.15
C GLY A 163 3.84 -7.48 -17.56
N SER A 164 3.70 -8.73 -18.03
CA SER A 164 3.13 -9.07 -19.35
C SER A 164 1.62 -8.85 -19.49
N GLY A 165 0.91 -8.46 -18.44
CA GLY A 165 -0.54 -8.18 -18.50
C GLY A 165 -1.47 -9.36 -18.24
N LYS A 166 -1.00 -10.50 -17.70
CA LYS A 166 -1.84 -11.67 -17.34
C LYS A 166 -3.10 -11.31 -16.55
N THR A 167 -2.92 -10.63 -15.41
CA THR A 167 -4.01 -10.18 -14.53
C THR A 167 -4.96 -9.24 -15.28
N THR A 168 -4.42 -8.40 -16.18
CA THR A 168 -5.21 -7.48 -17.02
C THR A 168 -6.07 -8.25 -18.01
N LEU A 169 -5.50 -9.23 -18.74
CA LEU A 169 -6.23 -10.09 -19.66
C LEU A 169 -7.41 -10.78 -18.98
N VAL A 170 -7.13 -11.47 -17.86
CA VAL A 170 -8.18 -12.20 -17.13
C VAL A 170 -9.23 -11.25 -16.60
N ARG A 171 -8.84 -10.06 -16.12
CA ARG A 171 -9.80 -9.05 -15.63
C ARG A 171 -10.72 -8.52 -16.73
N ILE A 172 -10.18 -8.24 -17.92
CA ILE A 172 -10.99 -7.78 -19.07
C ILE A 172 -12.11 -8.78 -19.36
N VAL A 173 -11.78 -10.08 -19.41
CA VAL A 173 -12.76 -11.13 -19.68
C VAL A 173 -13.70 -11.32 -18.48
N TYR A 174 -13.16 -11.36 -17.27
CA TYR A 174 -13.92 -11.54 -16.03
C TYR A 174 -15.02 -10.49 -15.81
N GLU A 175 -14.79 -9.24 -16.25
CA GLU A 175 -15.75 -8.14 -16.13
C GLU A 175 -16.78 -8.09 -17.26
N LYS A 176 -16.67 -8.93 -18.30
CA LYS A 176 -17.66 -8.98 -19.38
C LYS A 176 -19.01 -9.42 -18.82
N VAL A 177 -20.07 -8.66 -19.13
CA VAL A 177 -21.46 -8.96 -18.73
C VAL A 177 -21.87 -10.38 -19.14
N ARG A 178 -21.44 -10.85 -20.31
CA ARG A 178 -21.72 -12.21 -20.80
C ARG A 178 -21.12 -13.29 -19.88
N ILE A 179 -19.89 -13.10 -19.40
CA ILE A 179 -19.22 -14.00 -18.47
C ILE A 179 -19.95 -14.00 -17.12
N LYS A 180 -20.25 -12.81 -16.57
CA LYS A 180 -21.03 -12.66 -15.33
C LYS A 180 -22.44 -13.27 -15.39
N LYS A 181 -23.05 -13.34 -16.58
CA LYS A 181 -24.35 -13.99 -16.78
C LYS A 181 -24.25 -15.50 -16.96
N HIS A 182 -23.12 -15.99 -17.45
CA HIS A 182 -22.92 -17.42 -17.72
C HIS A 182 -22.67 -18.22 -16.43
N PHE A 183 -21.86 -17.65 -15.53
CA PHE A 183 -21.53 -18.22 -14.22
C PHE A 183 -22.34 -17.52 -13.14
N LYS A 184 -23.05 -18.29 -12.30
CA LYS A 184 -23.79 -17.72 -11.17
C LYS A 184 -22.85 -17.11 -10.15
N TYR A 185 -21.71 -17.77 -9.93
CA TYR A 185 -20.67 -17.31 -9.02
C TYR A 185 -19.41 -16.98 -9.81
N CYS A 186 -18.92 -15.75 -9.68
CA CYS A 186 -17.62 -15.34 -10.19
C CYS A 186 -16.77 -14.92 -8.99
N ILE A 187 -15.67 -15.65 -8.77
CA ILE A 187 -14.85 -15.52 -7.57
C ILE A 187 -13.43 -15.17 -8.02
N TRP A 188 -12.83 -14.17 -7.38
CA TRP A 188 -11.46 -13.76 -7.65
C TRP A 188 -10.64 -13.83 -6.37
N VAL A 189 -9.61 -14.67 -6.37
CA VAL A 189 -8.69 -14.85 -5.24
C VAL A 189 -7.29 -14.41 -5.64
N ASN A 190 -6.65 -13.58 -4.82
CA ASN A 190 -5.25 -13.21 -5.01
C ASN A 190 -4.35 -14.06 -4.10
N VAL A 191 -3.40 -14.76 -4.70
CA VAL A 191 -2.50 -15.66 -4.00
C VAL A 191 -1.19 -14.92 -3.69
N SER A 192 -1.07 -14.39 -2.47
CA SER A 192 0.22 -13.81 -2.05
C SER A 192 1.19 -14.92 -1.63
N ASN A 193 2.40 -14.99 -2.23
CA ASN A 193 3.43 -15.99 -1.92
C ASN A 193 3.87 -16.05 -0.44
N ARG A 194 3.40 -15.14 0.43
CA ARG A 194 3.86 -15.02 1.81
C ARG A 194 2.98 -15.77 2.81
N VAL A 195 1.67 -15.88 2.56
CA VAL A 195 0.71 -16.50 3.48
C VAL A 195 -0.50 -16.98 2.70
N VAL A 196 -0.50 -18.23 2.23
CA VAL A 196 -1.71 -18.88 1.70
C VAL A 196 -1.97 -20.12 2.52
N LYS A 197 -2.91 -20.01 3.45
CA LYS A 197 -3.54 -21.16 4.09
C LYS A 197 -4.81 -21.46 3.30
N GLY A 198 -5.07 -22.75 3.02
CA GLY A 198 -6.28 -23.17 2.31
C GLY A 198 -7.53 -22.57 2.92
N ARG A 199 -7.66 -22.62 4.26
CA ARG A 199 -8.74 -21.98 5.03
C ARG A 199 -8.98 -20.50 4.68
N ASP A 200 -7.94 -19.68 4.67
CA ASP A 200 -8.08 -18.23 4.49
C ASP A 200 -8.59 -17.92 3.08
N VAL A 201 -8.15 -18.72 2.11
CA VAL A 201 -8.65 -18.67 0.73
C VAL A 201 -10.09 -19.13 0.63
N VAL A 202 -10.46 -20.25 1.28
CA VAL A 202 -11.85 -20.76 1.28
C VAL A 202 -12.80 -19.74 1.91
N LEU A 203 -12.40 -19.08 3.00
CA LEU A 203 -13.19 -18.01 3.60
C LEU A 203 -13.35 -16.80 2.67
N ASP A 204 -12.29 -16.41 1.96
CA ASP A 204 -12.35 -15.34 0.95
C ASP A 204 -13.30 -15.70 -0.20
N MET A 205 -13.26 -16.96 -0.66
CA MET A 205 -14.20 -17.46 -1.67
C MET A 205 -15.65 -17.46 -1.17
N LEU A 206 -15.90 -17.95 0.05
CA LEU A 206 -17.23 -17.96 0.66
C LEU A 206 -17.81 -16.55 0.79
N LYS A 207 -17.02 -15.57 1.22
CA LYS A 207 -17.46 -14.16 1.32
C LYS A 207 -17.94 -13.58 -0.02
N GLN A 208 -17.36 -14.05 -1.13
CA GLN A 208 -17.76 -13.61 -2.48
C GLN A 208 -19.01 -14.33 -3.00
N VAL A 209 -19.36 -15.47 -2.42
CA VAL A 209 -20.48 -16.32 -2.83
C VAL A 209 -21.72 -16.04 -1.97
N ASP A 210 -21.54 -16.01 -0.66
CA ASP A 210 -22.57 -15.78 0.34
C ASP A 210 -21.92 -15.18 1.61
N GLU A 211 -22.02 -13.86 1.74
CA GLU A 211 -21.42 -13.11 2.86
C GLU A 211 -22.02 -13.51 4.21
N ALA A 212 -23.33 -13.78 4.26
CA ALA A 212 -24.02 -14.18 5.49
C ALA A 212 -23.60 -15.59 5.95
N LEU A 213 -23.43 -16.51 5.00
CA LEU A 213 -22.88 -17.84 5.30
C LEU A 213 -21.44 -17.73 5.78
N ALA A 214 -20.62 -16.85 5.18
CA ALA A 214 -19.23 -16.67 5.60
C ALA A 214 -19.12 -16.13 7.04
N GLU A 215 -20.00 -15.22 7.45
CA GLU A 215 -20.04 -14.68 8.82
C GLU A 215 -20.45 -15.72 9.86
N ALA A 216 -21.43 -16.58 9.55
CA ALA A 216 -21.83 -17.69 10.43
C ALA A 216 -20.72 -18.72 10.62
N GLU A 217 -19.84 -18.85 9.64
CA GLU A 217 -18.85 -19.93 9.53
C GLU A 217 -17.43 -19.52 9.91
N GLU A 218 -17.24 -18.29 10.36
CA GLU A 218 -15.95 -17.82 10.83
C GLU A 218 -15.41 -18.75 11.94
N SER A 219 -16.32 -19.43 12.68
CA SER A 219 -16.05 -20.41 13.74
C SER A 219 -15.55 -21.80 13.38
N VAL A 220 -15.61 -22.16 12.10
CA VAL A 220 -15.68 -23.57 11.71
C VAL A 220 -14.36 -24.09 11.17
N PHE A 221 -14.05 -25.39 11.30
CA PHE A 221 -12.78 -25.97 10.81
C PHE A 221 -12.66 -25.90 9.28
N GLU A 222 -11.43 -25.91 8.77
CA GLU A 222 -11.15 -25.79 7.33
C GLU A 222 -11.89 -26.83 6.48
N GLN A 223 -11.96 -28.08 6.94
CA GLN A 223 -12.64 -29.17 6.23
C GLN A 223 -14.14 -28.92 6.06
N GLU A 224 -14.79 -28.36 7.08
CA GLU A 224 -16.22 -28.05 7.04
C GLU A 224 -16.47 -26.81 6.17
N LEU A 225 -15.59 -25.81 6.20
CA LEU A 225 -15.61 -24.68 5.27
C LEU A 225 -15.49 -25.13 3.80
N VAL A 226 -14.58 -26.08 3.53
CA VAL A 226 -14.42 -26.70 2.21
C VAL A 226 -15.68 -27.47 1.82
N SER A 227 -16.27 -28.24 2.75
CA SER A 227 -17.52 -28.97 2.51
C SER A 227 -18.63 -28.02 2.07
N ARG A 228 -18.83 -26.93 2.82
CA ARG A 228 -19.88 -25.93 2.56
C ARG A 228 -19.66 -25.12 1.30
N LEU A 229 -18.43 -24.65 1.06
CA LEU A 229 -18.09 -24.03 -0.21
C LEU A 229 -18.42 -24.99 -1.37
N GLY A 230 -18.06 -26.27 -1.20
CA GLY A 230 -18.42 -27.33 -2.13
C GLY A 230 -19.94 -27.52 -2.31
N GLU A 231 -20.73 -27.49 -1.24
CA GLU A 231 -22.19 -27.59 -1.32
C GLU A 231 -22.84 -26.43 -2.07
N VAL A 232 -22.31 -25.21 -1.92
CA VAL A 232 -22.82 -24.04 -2.63
C VAL A 232 -22.40 -24.07 -4.09
N LEU A 233 -21.11 -24.30 -4.36
CA LEU A 233 -20.56 -24.24 -5.71
C LEU A 233 -20.97 -25.42 -6.60
N ARG A 234 -21.21 -26.62 -6.06
CA ARG A 234 -21.66 -27.76 -6.90
C ARG A 234 -23.05 -27.57 -7.50
N LYS A 235 -23.88 -26.71 -6.92
CA LYS A 235 -25.27 -26.49 -7.35
C LYS A 235 -25.39 -25.72 -8.66
N ASP A 236 -24.40 -24.88 -8.97
CA ASP A 236 -24.47 -23.94 -10.09
C ASP A 236 -23.09 -23.78 -10.75
N ARG A 237 -23.07 -23.24 -11.97
CA ARG A 237 -21.81 -22.92 -12.65
C ARG A 237 -21.06 -21.80 -11.93
N TYR A 238 -19.78 -22.02 -11.68
CA TYR A 238 -18.87 -21.01 -11.15
C TYR A 238 -17.64 -20.79 -12.02
N LEU A 239 -17.10 -19.59 -11.92
CA LEU A 239 -15.79 -19.21 -12.40
C LEU A 239 -14.94 -18.81 -11.20
N VAL A 240 -13.83 -19.51 -10.98
CA VAL A 240 -12.82 -19.15 -9.98
C VAL A 240 -11.56 -18.66 -10.67
N VAL A 241 -11.17 -17.42 -10.40
CA VAL A 241 -9.88 -16.85 -10.82
C VAL A 241 -8.91 -16.92 -9.64
N VAL A 242 -7.78 -17.59 -9.82
CA VAL A 242 -6.69 -17.69 -8.85
C VAL A 242 -5.48 -16.93 -9.41
N ASP A 243 -5.31 -15.70 -8.93
CA ASP A 243 -4.36 -14.72 -9.48
C ASP A 243 -2.99 -14.79 -8.80
N ASP A 244 -1.94 -14.83 -9.61
CA ASP A 244 -0.50 -14.74 -9.30
C ASP A 244 0.06 -15.92 -8.49
N VAL A 245 -0.28 -17.15 -8.90
CA VAL A 245 0.26 -18.37 -8.27
C VAL A 245 1.74 -18.53 -8.59
N GLY A 246 2.59 -18.44 -7.57
CA GLY A 246 4.06 -18.51 -7.74
C GLY A 246 4.66 -19.92 -7.75
N GLU A 247 4.07 -20.87 -7.04
CA GLU A 247 4.67 -22.19 -6.79
C GLU A 247 3.67 -23.35 -7.01
N PRO A 248 4.10 -24.49 -7.59
CA PRO A 248 3.27 -25.69 -7.78
C PRO A 248 2.57 -26.16 -6.51
N GLY A 249 3.31 -26.23 -5.39
CA GLY A 249 2.75 -26.69 -4.12
C GLY A 249 1.65 -25.77 -3.57
N VAL A 250 1.61 -24.50 -3.96
CA VAL A 250 0.50 -23.60 -3.61
C VAL A 250 -0.75 -23.98 -4.40
N TRP A 251 -0.61 -24.19 -5.71
CA TRP A 251 -1.71 -24.65 -6.56
C TRP A 251 -2.26 -26.00 -6.08
N GLU A 252 -1.38 -26.96 -5.78
CA GLU A 252 -1.77 -28.30 -5.31
C GLU A 252 -2.65 -28.26 -4.05
N ARG A 253 -2.42 -27.30 -3.16
CA ARG A 253 -3.29 -27.11 -1.99
C ARG A 253 -4.62 -26.45 -2.36
N LEU A 254 -4.61 -25.50 -3.29
CA LEU A 254 -5.80 -24.77 -3.70
C LEU A 254 -6.76 -25.62 -4.54
N GLN A 255 -6.25 -26.47 -5.42
CA GLN A 255 -7.11 -27.38 -6.20
C GLN A 255 -7.91 -28.34 -5.32
N ASN A 256 -7.40 -28.69 -4.13
CA ASN A 256 -8.09 -29.58 -3.19
C ASN A 256 -9.24 -28.89 -2.44
N VAL A 257 -9.28 -27.55 -2.41
CA VAL A 257 -10.34 -26.80 -1.72
C VAL A 257 -11.43 -26.30 -2.67
N ILE A 258 -11.11 -26.16 -3.95
CA ILE A 258 -12.09 -25.80 -4.98
C ILE A 258 -12.77 -27.11 -5.42
N PRO A 259 -14.11 -27.21 -5.36
CA PRO A 259 -14.78 -28.42 -5.81
C PRO A 259 -14.49 -28.66 -7.28
N ASN A 260 -14.40 -29.92 -7.69
CA ASN A 260 -14.49 -30.29 -9.09
C ASN A 260 -15.96 -30.61 -9.37
N SER A 261 -16.57 -29.83 -10.27
CA SER A 261 -17.97 -29.96 -10.66
C SER A 261 -18.06 -30.15 -12.17
N GLU A 262 -18.58 -31.30 -12.60
CA GLU A 262 -18.91 -31.60 -14.01
C GLU A 262 -20.23 -30.89 -14.41
N ASN A 263 -20.28 -29.57 -14.19
CA ASN A 263 -21.45 -28.74 -14.48
C ASN A 263 -21.12 -27.58 -15.44
N GLY A 264 -19.94 -27.59 -16.05
CA GLY A 264 -19.42 -26.50 -16.89
C GLY A 264 -18.72 -25.39 -16.11
N SER A 265 -18.35 -25.63 -14.85
CA SER A 265 -17.53 -24.68 -14.08
C SER A 265 -16.10 -24.59 -14.62
N ARG A 266 -15.45 -23.45 -14.36
CA ARG A 266 -14.13 -23.11 -14.90
C ARG A 266 -13.22 -22.55 -13.82
N ILE A 267 -11.94 -22.90 -13.90
CA ILE A 267 -10.89 -22.27 -13.08
C ILE A 267 -9.87 -21.62 -13.99
N VAL A 268 -9.53 -20.36 -13.70
CA VAL A 268 -8.45 -19.63 -14.39
C VAL A 268 -7.34 -19.35 -13.40
N VAL A 269 -6.11 -19.78 -13.70
CA VAL A 269 -4.92 -19.50 -12.91
C VAL A 269 -4.04 -18.51 -13.68
N THR A 270 -3.59 -17.43 -13.03
CA THR A 270 -2.50 -16.62 -13.61
C THR A 270 -1.18 -16.98 -12.93
N THR A 271 -0.12 -17.21 -13.71
CA THR A 271 1.17 -17.62 -13.16
C THR A 271 2.36 -17.12 -13.98
N ARG A 272 3.52 -17.03 -13.33
CA ARG A 272 4.82 -16.83 -13.99
C ARG A 272 5.63 -18.12 -14.10
N ASN A 273 5.14 -19.17 -13.44
CA ASN A 273 5.84 -20.44 -13.31
C ASN A 273 5.23 -21.44 -14.30
N MET A 274 6.05 -21.92 -15.22
CA MET A 274 5.63 -22.87 -16.24
C MET A 274 5.22 -24.24 -15.66
N ASP A 275 5.77 -24.62 -14.50
CA ASP A 275 5.37 -25.84 -13.80
C ASP A 275 3.95 -25.72 -13.23
N VAL A 276 3.55 -24.52 -12.79
CA VAL A 276 2.16 -24.24 -12.40
C VAL A 276 1.24 -24.26 -13.63
N ALA A 277 1.71 -23.71 -14.75
CA ALA A 277 0.92 -23.69 -15.97
C ALA A 277 0.67 -25.10 -16.54
N ALA A 278 1.62 -26.02 -16.36
CA ALA A 278 1.53 -27.40 -16.84
C ALA A 278 0.41 -28.24 -16.18
N PHE A 279 -0.16 -27.78 -15.06
CA PHE A 279 -1.35 -28.44 -14.48
C PHE A 279 -2.61 -28.21 -15.32
N ALA A 280 -2.66 -27.14 -16.11
CA ALA A 280 -3.83 -26.77 -16.89
C ALA A 280 -3.93 -27.57 -18.19
N SER A 281 -5.15 -27.93 -18.58
CA SER A 281 -5.39 -28.54 -19.89
C SER A 281 -5.18 -27.54 -21.03
N THR A 282 -5.45 -26.26 -20.76
CA THR A 282 -5.33 -25.16 -21.71
C THR A 282 -4.43 -24.10 -21.10
N THR A 283 -3.38 -23.68 -21.83
CA THR A 283 -2.48 -22.61 -21.38
C THR A 283 -2.40 -21.51 -22.43
N LEU A 284 -2.86 -20.30 -22.06
CA LEU A 284 -2.67 -19.09 -22.84
C LEU A 284 -1.33 -18.45 -22.46
N GLN A 285 -0.43 -18.34 -23.44
CA GLN A 285 0.87 -17.73 -23.23
C GLN A 285 0.82 -16.23 -23.55
N MET A 286 1.19 -15.42 -22.55
CA MET A 286 1.33 -13.98 -22.69
C MET A 286 2.73 -13.64 -23.18
N GLY A 287 2.81 -13.20 -24.44
CA GLY A 287 4.01 -12.63 -25.03
C GLY A 287 4.20 -11.15 -24.67
N ARG A 288 5.28 -10.59 -25.21
CA ARG A 288 5.53 -9.15 -25.29
C ARG A 288 4.70 -8.55 -26.42
N LEU A 289 4.36 -7.28 -26.29
CA LEU A 289 3.71 -6.52 -27.34
C LEU A 289 4.66 -6.33 -28.53
N SER A 290 4.11 -6.28 -29.73
CA SER A 290 4.84 -5.84 -30.93
C SER A 290 5.29 -4.37 -30.77
N ASN A 291 6.21 -3.92 -31.62
CA ASN A 291 6.66 -2.53 -31.59
C ASN A 291 5.52 -1.55 -31.87
N GLU A 292 4.59 -1.95 -32.74
CA GLU A 292 3.40 -1.19 -33.12
C GLU A 292 2.44 -1.06 -31.92
N GLU A 293 2.10 -2.19 -31.29
CA GLU A 293 1.23 -2.23 -30.11
C GLU A 293 1.87 -1.52 -28.90
N SER A 294 3.18 -1.67 -28.74
CA SER A 294 3.93 -1.02 -27.67
C SER A 294 3.90 0.49 -27.82
N TRP A 295 4.07 0.98 -29.05
CA TRP A 295 4.00 2.41 -29.34
C TRP A 295 2.58 2.94 -29.18
N GLU A 296 1.56 2.21 -29.62
CA GLU A 296 0.16 2.58 -29.40
C GLU A 296 -0.15 2.69 -27.90
N LEU A 297 0.26 1.69 -27.10
CA LEU A 297 0.07 1.72 -25.65
C LEU A 297 0.79 2.90 -25.01
N PHE A 298 2.03 3.17 -25.42
CA PHE A 298 2.80 4.32 -24.95
C PHE A 298 2.07 5.64 -25.24
N LEU A 299 1.59 5.83 -26.47
CA LEU A 299 0.88 7.04 -26.87
C LEU A 299 -0.41 7.25 -26.07
N LYS A 300 -1.16 6.17 -25.77
CA LYS A 300 -2.34 6.24 -24.89
C LYS A 300 -2.02 6.68 -23.46
N LYS A 301 -0.78 6.44 -23.00
CA LYS A 301 -0.34 6.80 -21.64
C LYS A 301 0.24 8.22 -21.55
N VAL A 302 0.74 8.76 -22.67
CA VAL A 302 1.30 10.12 -22.70
C VAL A 302 0.29 11.16 -23.15
N CYS A 303 -0.52 10.84 -24.16
CA CYS A 303 -1.42 11.81 -24.79
C CYS A 303 -2.78 11.80 -24.10
N SER A 304 -3.32 12.99 -23.78
CA SER A 304 -4.76 13.09 -23.51
C SER A 304 -5.55 12.95 -24.82
N ALA A 305 -6.86 12.68 -24.71
CA ALA A 305 -7.75 12.63 -25.88
C ALA A 305 -7.76 13.94 -26.69
N GLU A 306 -7.42 15.07 -26.05
CA GLU A 306 -7.34 16.39 -26.68
C GLU A 306 -5.98 16.62 -27.38
N ASP A 307 -4.90 16.05 -26.87
CA ASP A 307 -3.53 16.23 -27.39
C ASP A 307 -3.29 15.48 -28.71
N ALA A 308 -4.01 14.38 -28.94
CA ALA A 308 -3.92 13.54 -30.14
C ALA A 308 -4.25 14.29 -31.45
N LEU A 309 -4.85 15.48 -31.36
CA LEU A 309 -5.22 16.33 -32.50
C LEU A 309 -4.10 17.28 -32.96
N SER A 310 -2.97 17.34 -32.24
CA SER A 310 -1.89 18.29 -32.52
C SER A 310 -0.72 17.66 -33.30
N LYS A 311 -0.49 18.12 -34.54
CA LYS A 311 0.55 17.58 -35.45
C LYS A 311 2.00 17.79 -34.96
N ASN A 312 2.24 18.79 -34.11
CA ASN A 312 3.59 19.07 -33.58
C ASN A 312 4.04 18.08 -32.51
N LEU A 313 3.09 17.48 -31.77
CA LEU A 313 3.35 16.46 -30.76
C LEU A 313 3.96 15.20 -31.40
N ASP A 314 3.48 14.85 -32.60
CA ASP A 314 3.85 13.63 -33.33
C ASP A 314 5.35 13.60 -33.70
N LEU A 315 5.91 14.72 -34.17
CA LEU A 315 7.32 14.83 -34.58
C LEU A 315 8.31 14.70 -33.41
N SER A 316 8.02 15.33 -32.26
CA SER A 316 8.87 15.20 -31.06
C SER A 316 8.81 13.79 -30.48
N LEU A 317 7.64 13.16 -30.48
CA LEU A 317 7.44 11.80 -29.95
C LEU A 317 8.18 10.75 -30.81
N ILE A 318 8.10 10.86 -32.13
CA ILE A 318 8.77 9.95 -33.07
C ILE A 318 10.29 9.91 -32.83
N THR A 319 10.89 11.04 -32.43
CA THR A 319 12.35 11.12 -32.18
C THR A 319 12.81 10.16 -31.08
N PHE A 320 11.98 9.90 -30.07
CA PHE A 320 12.32 9.04 -28.94
C PHE A 320 11.79 7.62 -29.07
N LYS A 321 11.00 7.33 -30.10
CA LYS A 321 10.29 6.06 -30.29
C LYS A 321 11.20 4.85 -30.16
N GLU A 322 12.28 4.80 -30.92
CA GLU A 322 13.18 3.63 -30.94
C GLU A 322 13.84 3.38 -29.58
N LYS A 323 14.27 4.44 -28.90
CA LYS A 323 14.88 4.34 -27.56
C LYS A 323 13.88 3.83 -26.54
N ILE A 324 12.66 4.39 -26.52
CA ILE A 324 11.60 4.01 -25.58
C ILE A 324 11.19 2.55 -25.80
N LEU A 325 10.98 2.14 -27.05
CA LEU A 325 10.62 0.76 -27.40
C LEU A 325 11.72 -0.22 -26.98
N LYS A 326 12.99 0.13 -27.20
CA LYS A 326 14.14 -0.68 -26.76
C LYS A 326 14.22 -0.80 -25.24
N LEU A 327 14.00 0.30 -24.51
CA LEU A 327 14.06 0.33 -23.05
C LEU A 327 12.94 -0.49 -22.40
N CYS A 328 11.73 -0.42 -22.97
CA CYS A 328 10.58 -1.13 -22.43
C CYS A 328 10.46 -2.58 -22.92
N ASP A 329 11.11 -2.89 -24.06
CA ASP A 329 11.24 -4.22 -24.65
C ASP A 329 9.90 -4.98 -24.75
N GLY A 330 8.85 -4.26 -25.17
CA GLY A 330 7.51 -4.80 -25.36
C GLY A 330 6.72 -5.18 -24.09
N LEU A 331 7.23 -4.88 -22.89
CA LEU A 331 6.53 -5.17 -21.63
C LEU A 331 5.47 -4.09 -21.30
N PRO A 332 4.16 -4.43 -21.26
CA PRO A 332 3.09 -3.46 -21.02
C PRO A 332 3.27 -2.62 -19.74
N LEU A 333 3.79 -3.23 -18.67
CA LEU A 333 4.07 -2.54 -17.42
C LEU A 333 5.14 -1.45 -17.59
N LEU A 334 6.27 -1.76 -18.25
CA LEU A 334 7.37 -0.80 -18.41
C LEU A 334 6.95 0.33 -19.34
N ILE A 335 6.21 0.01 -20.40
CA ILE A 335 5.62 1.00 -21.32
C ILE A 335 4.71 1.95 -20.56
N SER A 336 3.83 1.41 -19.71
CA SER A 336 2.89 2.22 -18.92
C SER A 336 3.60 3.11 -17.91
N LEU A 337 4.65 2.60 -17.25
CA LEU A 337 5.47 3.38 -16.33
C LEU A 337 6.22 4.49 -17.05
N MET A 338 6.88 4.20 -18.17
CA MET A 338 7.57 5.20 -18.97
C MET A 338 6.61 6.30 -19.44
N GLY A 339 5.44 5.92 -19.97
CA GLY A 339 4.40 6.89 -20.35
C GLY A 339 3.90 7.70 -19.15
N GLY A 340 3.73 7.07 -17.98
CA GLY A 340 3.34 7.75 -16.74
C GLY A 340 4.39 8.73 -16.21
N ILE A 341 5.68 8.47 -16.41
CA ILE A 341 6.75 9.41 -16.07
C ILE A 341 6.74 10.59 -17.04
N LEU A 342 6.82 10.29 -18.35
CA LEU A 342 7.00 11.31 -19.39
C LEU A 342 5.77 12.21 -19.56
N SER A 343 4.57 11.72 -19.21
CA SER A 343 3.35 12.53 -19.16
C SER A 343 3.32 13.57 -18.03
N MET A 344 4.19 13.43 -17.01
CA MET A 344 4.35 14.39 -15.91
C MET A 344 5.47 15.40 -16.13
N VAL A 345 6.19 15.25 -17.24
CA VAL A 345 7.33 16.08 -17.60
C VAL A 345 6.90 17.00 -18.75
N GLU A 346 7.44 18.21 -18.79
CA GLU A 346 7.18 19.12 -19.90
C GLU A 346 7.53 18.45 -21.24
N LEU A 347 6.64 18.58 -22.22
CA LEU A 347 6.82 18.09 -23.60
C LEU A 347 7.91 18.91 -24.31
N SER A 348 9.14 18.81 -23.82
CA SER A 348 10.34 19.42 -24.36
C SER A 348 11.37 18.32 -24.61
N ASN A 349 12.10 18.44 -25.72
CA ASN A 349 13.12 17.46 -26.08
C ASN A 349 14.20 17.34 -24.99
N GLY A 350 14.48 18.41 -24.23
CA GLY A 350 15.50 18.42 -23.18
C GLY A 350 15.15 17.51 -22.01
N GLU A 351 13.97 17.69 -21.41
CA GLU A 351 13.57 16.90 -20.24
C GLU A 351 13.28 15.44 -20.60
N TRP A 352 12.69 15.17 -21.76
CA TRP A 352 12.51 13.81 -22.24
C TRP A 352 13.85 13.11 -22.48
N SER A 353 14.83 13.81 -23.07
CA SER A 353 16.19 13.26 -23.24
C SER A 353 16.82 12.95 -21.89
N ARG A 354 16.69 13.83 -20.89
CA ARG A 354 17.20 13.60 -19.53
C ARG A 354 16.63 12.31 -18.93
N VAL A 355 15.31 12.13 -18.97
CA VAL A 355 14.65 10.94 -18.39
C VAL A 355 15.07 9.66 -19.12
N ILE A 356 15.19 9.71 -20.44
CA ILE A 356 15.60 8.54 -21.24
C ILE A 356 17.08 8.20 -20.99
N GLU A 357 17.95 9.20 -20.88
CA GLU A 357 19.36 9.00 -20.50
C GLU A 357 19.49 8.45 -19.08
N ASP A 358 18.66 8.95 -18.14
CA ASP A 358 18.56 8.38 -16.79
C ASP A 358 18.10 6.93 -16.81
N ALA A 359 17.20 6.56 -17.73
CA ALA A 359 16.77 5.18 -17.93
C ALA A 359 17.92 4.30 -18.45
N ASP A 360 18.67 4.79 -19.43
CA ASP A 360 19.86 4.10 -19.98
C ASP A 360 20.93 3.92 -18.89
N ASN A 361 21.17 4.93 -18.05
CA ASN A 361 22.09 4.87 -16.91
C ASN A 361 21.68 3.84 -15.85
N LEU A 362 20.38 3.57 -15.73
CA LEU A 362 19.82 2.51 -14.89
C LEU A 362 19.70 1.17 -15.63
N HIS A 363 20.40 1.01 -16.76
CA HIS A 363 20.40 -0.19 -17.59
C HIS A 363 19.00 -0.65 -18.02
N GLY A 364 18.09 0.30 -18.24
CA GLY A 364 16.70 0.02 -18.59
C GLY A 364 15.80 -0.40 -17.43
N ASP A 365 16.22 -0.24 -16.16
CA ASP A 365 15.34 -0.48 -15.01
C ASP A 365 14.31 0.66 -14.85
N ILE A 366 13.25 0.59 -15.66
CA ILE A 366 12.16 1.58 -15.65
C ILE A 366 11.40 1.57 -14.32
N LEU A 367 11.38 0.46 -13.57
CA LEU A 367 10.77 0.43 -12.23
C LEU A 367 11.56 1.32 -11.26
N ALA A 368 12.88 1.18 -11.24
CA ALA A 368 13.74 2.05 -10.44
C ALA A 368 13.64 3.52 -10.88
N LEU A 369 13.65 3.77 -12.19
CA LEU A 369 13.44 5.11 -12.74
C LEU A 369 12.11 5.72 -12.28
N SER A 370 11.03 4.95 -12.32
CA SER A 370 9.70 5.39 -11.88
C SER A 370 9.70 5.88 -10.44
N TYR A 371 10.46 5.21 -9.56
CA TYR A 371 10.63 5.65 -8.19
C TYR A 371 11.62 6.81 -8.03
N LYS A 372 12.68 6.88 -8.84
CA LYS A 372 13.63 7.99 -8.88
C LYS A 372 12.90 9.31 -9.20
N GLU A 373 12.08 9.29 -10.25
CA GLU A 373 11.33 10.44 -10.79
C GLU A 373 10.09 10.83 -9.95
N LEU A 374 9.74 10.06 -8.90
CA LEU A 374 8.69 10.49 -7.97
C LEU A 374 9.14 11.72 -7.16
N PRO A 375 8.26 12.69 -6.90
CA PRO A 375 8.56 13.76 -5.96
C PRO A 375 8.93 13.21 -4.59
N SER A 376 9.98 13.78 -3.98
CA SER A 376 10.53 13.29 -2.69
C SER A 376 9.48 13.18 -1.57
N ARG A 377 8.45 14.03 -1.59
CA ARG A 377 7.35 14.01 -0.61
C ARG A 377 6.39 12.82 -0.77
N MET A 378 6.26 12.28 -1.98
CA MET A 378 5.35 11.17 -2.29
C MET A 378 5.97 9.80 -2.06
N LYS A 379 7.31 9.68 -2.15
CA LYS A 379 8.03 8.42 -1.95
C LYS A 379 7.63 7.67 -0.67
N PRO A 380 7.52 8.32 0.51
CA PRO A 380 7.05 7.64 1.71
C PRO A 380 5.60 7.14 1.62
N CYS A 381 4.70 7.90 0.98
CA CYS A 381 3.30 7.50 0.78
C CYS A 381 3.20 6.28 -0.14
N PHE A 382 3.95 6.28 -1.24
CA PHE A 382 4.05 5.14 -2.15
C PHE A 382 4.58 3.88 -1.45
N LEU A 383 5.71 3.99 -0.74
CA LEU A 383 6.30 2.83 -0.05
C LEU A 383 5.42 2.33 1.10
N TYR A 384 4.62 3.21 1.73
CA TYR A 384 3.69 2.82 2.79
C TYR A 384 2.67 1.77 2.33
N LEU A 385 2.26 1.81 1.05
CA LEU A 385 1.38 0.78 0.47
C LEU A 385 2.00 -0.62 0.48
N GLY A 386 3.33 -0.73 0.53
CA GLY A 386 4.03 -2.00 0.66
C GLY A 386 3.74 -2.75 1.97
N MET A 387 3.18 -2.08 2.98
CA MET A 387 2.71 -2.69 4.23
C MET A 387 1.45 -3.53 4.04
N PHE A 388 0.61 -3.20 3.07
CA PHE A 388 -0.62 -3.95 2.80
C PHE A 388 -0.28 -5.28 2.12
N PRO A 389 -1.08 -6.34 2.34
CA PRO A 389 -0.86 -7.60 1.63
C PRO A 389 -0.86 -7.40 0.11
N LYS A 390 -0.07 -8.21 -0.60
CA LYS A 390 -0.03 -8.17 -2.06
C LYS A 390 -1.44 -8.35 -2.63
N GLY A 391 -1.80 -7.51 -3.61
CA GLY A 391 -3.12 -7.57 -4.27
C GLY A 391 -4.28 -7.05 -3.42
N PHE A 392 -4.05 -6.67 -2.16
CA PHE A 392 -5.09 -6.14 -1.27
C PHE A 392 -5.67 -4.84 -1.84
N GLU A 393 -6.99 -4.81 -2.01
CA GLU A 393 -7.72 -3.60 -2.40
C GLU A 393 -7.87 -2.66 -1.21
N VAL A 394 -7.00 -1.66 -1.12
CA VAL A 394 -7.01 -0.67 -0.04
C VAL A 394 -8.16 0.32 -0.27
N PRO A 395 -9.11 0.47 0.68
CA PRO A 395 -10.09 1.56 0.60
C PRO A 395 -9.38 2.92 0.62
N VAL A 396 -9.64 3.77 -0.37
CA VAL A 396 -8.96 5.07 -0.51
C VAL A 396 -9.14 5.94 0.74
N ARG A 397 -10.34 5.91 1.32
CA ARG A 397 -10.63 6.57 2.61
C ARG A 397 -9.71 6.09 3.73
N ARG A 398 -9.47 4.79 3.86
CA ARG A 398 -8.56 4.21 4.88
C ARG A 398 -7.13 4.65 4.62
N LEU A 399 -6.69 4.61 3.36
CA LEU A 399 -5.34 5.04 2.98
C LEU A 399 -5.07 6.51 3.35
N PHE A 400 -6.01 7.40 3.06
CA PHE A 400 -5.89 8.83 3.38
C PHE A 400 -5.75 9.06 4.88
N GLN A 401 -6.61 8.45 5.69
CA GLN A 401 -6.56 8.60 7.14
C GLN A 401 -5.24 8.08 7.74
N LEU A 402 -4.71 6.98 7.18
CA LEU A 402 -3.41 6.45 7.59
C LEU A 402 -2.24 7.38 7.20
N TRP A 403 -2.23 7.91 5.97
CA TRP A 403 -1.21 8.86 5.52
C TRP A 403 -1.20 10.16 6.34
N ILE A 404 -2.40 10.67 6.68
CA ILE A 404 -2.57 11.86 7.53
C ILE A 404 -2.07 11.59 8.95
N ALA A 405 -2.51 10.49 9.58
CA ALA A 405 -2.13 10.15 10.94
C ALA A 405 -0.62 9.85 11.08
N GLU A 406 0.01 9.29 10.04
CA GLU A 406 1.46 9.10 9.96
C GLU A 406 2.23 10.41 9.75
N ARG A 407 1.55 11.47 9.31
CA ARG A 407 2.14 12.73 8.81
C ARG A 407 3.06 12.50 7.61
N LEU A 408 2.68 11.61 6.70
CA LEU A 408 3.40 11.43 5.42
C LEU A 408 3.08 12.54 4.43
N VAL A 409 1.87 13.10 4.52
CA VAL A 409 1.48 14.30 3.78
C VAL A 409 1.54 15.47 4.76
N THR A 410 2.19 16.55 4.35
CA THR A 410 2.33 17.78 5.15
C THR A 410 1.82 18.97 4.36
N PRO A 411 1.13 19.92 5.03
CA PRO A 411 0.54 21.07 4.36
C PRO A 411 1.58 21.90 3.63
N SER A 412 1.23 22.31 2.42
CA SER A 412 2.10 23.08 1.52
C SER A 412 2.33 24.52 2.00
N SER A 413 1.51 24.98 2.94
CA SER A 413 1.61 26.28 3.63
C SER A 413 1.42 26.09 5.14
N SER A 414 1.74 27.11 5.94
CA SER A 414 1.60 27.10 7.41
C SER A 414 0.13 27.13 7.86
N GLY A 415 -0.62 26.09 7.50
CA GLY A 415 -2.03 25.88 7.81
C GLY A 415 -2.34 24.38 7.98
N GLU A 416 -3.63 24.05 8.11
CA GLU A 416 -4.11 22.67 8.20
C GLU A 416 -4.03 21.93 6.85
N LEU A 417 -3.89 20.60 6.89
CA LEU A 417 -4.00 19.76 5.69
C LEU A 417 -5.42 19.91 5.12
N GLY A 418 -5.52 20.54 3.95
CA GLY A 418 -6.78 20.53 3.21
C GLY A 418 -7.10 19.11 2.72
N PRO A 419 -8.40 18.75 2.60
CA PRO A 419 -8.82 17.42 2.13
C PRO A 419 -8.26 17.05 0.74
N GLY A 420 -7.90 18.05 -0.08
CA GLY A 420 -7.36 17.83 -1.43
C GLY A 420 -5.88 17.43 -1.51
N GLU A 421 -5.05 17.59 -0.49
CA GLU A 421 -3.60 17.30 -0.64
C GLU A 421 -3.29 15.80 -0.75
N VAL A 422 -4.00 14.97 0.03
CA VAL A 422 -3.88 13.50 -0.08
C VAL A 422 -4.46 12.97 -1.39
N GLU A 423 -5.47 13.66 -1.94
CA GLU A 423 -6.08 13.35 -3.23
C GLU A 423 -5.07 13.59 -4.35
N VAL A 424 -4.39 14.75 -4.36
CA VAL A 424 -3.34 15.06 -5.34
C VAL A 424 -2.22 14.01 -5.32
N PHE A 425 -1.80 13.55 -4.13
CA PHE A 425 -0.78 12.50 -4.03
C PHE A 425 -1.24 11.18 -4.64
N LEU A 426 -2.48 10.78 -4.39
CA LEU A 426 -3.03 9.56 -4.96
C LEU A 426 -3.21 9.68 -6.48
N GLU A 427 -3.75 10.80 -6.95
CA GLU A 427 -3.95 11.08 -8.38
C GLU A 427 -2.63 11.05 -9.15
N GLU A 428 -1.57 11.68 -8.63
CA GLU A 428 -0.25 11.63 -9.27
C GLU A 428 0.32 10.20 -9.30
N LEU A 429 0.17 9.43 -8.23
CA LEU A 429 0.61 8.02 -8.21
C LEU A 429 -0.19 7.14 -9.17
N ILE A 430 -1.49 7.41 -9.36
CA ILE A 430 -2.33 6.74 -10.36
C ILE A 430 -1.88 7.10 -11.77
N TYR A 431 -1.70 8.40 -12.04
CA TYR A 431 -1.33 8.89 -13.37
C TYR A 431 0.07 8.42 -13.81
N ARG A 432 1.00 8.32 -12.85
CA ARG A 432 2.32 7.69 -13.07
C ARG A 432 2.27 6.17 -13.21
N ASN A 433 1.09 5.55 -13.18
CA ASN A 433 0.86 4.09 -13.24
C ASN A 433 1.56 3.31 -12.11
N MET A 434 1.87 3.96 -10.99
CA MET A 434 2.52 3.36 -9.82
C MET A 434 1.50 2.71 -8.87
N ILE A 435 0.25 3.17 -8.93
CA ILE A 435 -0.92 2.64 -8.23
C ILE A 435 -2.03 2.45 -9.26
N GLU A 436 -2.81 1.38 -9.13
CA GLU A 436 -4.02 1.20 -9.94
C GLU A 436 -5.29 1.37 -9.09
N VAL A 437 -6.33 1.93 -9.70
CA VAL A 437 -7.67 1.98 -9.10
C VAL A 437 -8.34 0.63 -9.31
N ALA A 438 -8.69 -0.05 -8.24
CA ALA A 438 -9.33 -1.37 -8.30
C ALA A 438 -10.85 -1.25 -8.46
N ARG A 439 -11.49 -0.29 -7.78
CA ARG A 439 -12.92 -0.01 -7.92
C ARG A 439 -13.19 1.49 -7.96
N TRP A 440 -14.18 1.85 -8.76
CA TRP A 440 -14.69 3.22 -8.88
C TRP A 440 -16.02 3.37 -8.14
N ARG A 441 -16.33 4.58 -7.69
CA ARG A 441 -17.69 4.97 -7.29
C ARG A 441 -18.48 5.43 -8.52
N SER A 442 -19.80 5.53 -8.39
CA SER A 442 -20.72 6.01 -9.44
C SER A 442 -20.38 7.37 -10.04
N HIS A 443 -19.65 8.22 -9.31
CA HIS A 443 -19.26 9.57 -9.74
C HIS A 443 -17.80 9.66 -10.24
N GLY A 444 -17.16 8.53 -10.58
CA GLY A 444 -15.78 8.52 -11.08
C GLY A 444 -14.71 8.73 -10.01
N ILE A 445 -15.08 8.70 -8.72
CA ILE A 445 -14.12 8.82 -7.62
C ILE A 445 -13.53 7.43 -7.30
N PRO A 446 -12.20 7.29 -7.16
CA PRO A 446 -11.58 6.04 -6.70
C PRO A 446 -12.16 5.55 -5.37
N LYS A 447 -12.69 4.32 -5.34
CA LYS A 447 -13.23 3.66 -4.14
C LYS A 447 -12.14 2.87 -3.43
N THR A 448 -11.44 2.02 -4.17
CA THR A 448 -10.32 1.20 -3.70
C THR A 448 -9.16 1.33 -4.68
N CYS A 449 -7.94 1.26 -4.16
CA CYS A 449 -6.71 1.27 -4.94
C CYS A 449 -5.78 0.15 -4.46
N ARG A 450 -4.83 -0.24 -5.30
CA ARG A 450 -3.81 -1.23 -4.92
C ARG A 450 -2.50 -0.97 -5.64
N MET A 451 -1.40 -1.40 -5.04
CA MET A 451 -0.11 -1.44 -5.72
C MET A 451 -0.11 -2.62 -6.71
N PRO A 452 0.18 -2.41 -8.01
CA PRO A 452 0.26 -3.49 -8.98
C PRO A 452 1.21 -4.58 -8.49
N GLY A 453 0.83 -5.86 -8.66
CA GLY A 453 1.56 -6.99 -8.08
C GLY A 453 3.03 -7.05 -8.51
N ALA A 454 3.32 -6.68 -9.76
CA ALA A 454 4.68 -6.53 -10.23
C ALA A 454 5.41 -5.44 -9.45
N ILE A 455 4.88 -4.22 -9.32
CA ILE A 455 5.52 -3.13 -8.55
C ILE A 455 5.74 -3.53 -7.08
N TYR A 456 4.74 -4.19 -6.48
CA TYR A 456 4.81 -4.69 -5.11
C TYR A 456 6.00 -5.62 -4.85
N ASP A 457 6.27 -6.54 -5.77
CA ASP A 457 7.35 -7.53 -5.63
C ASP A 457 8.74 -6.90 -5.53
N VAL A 458 8.93 -5.67 -6.03
CA VAL A 458 10.20 -4.93 -5.90
C VAL A 458 10.18 -4.01 -4.69
N PHE A 459 9.14 -3.19 -4.52
CA PHE A 459 9.21 -2.10 -3.55
C PHE A 459 8.85 -2.49 -2.11
N SER A 460 7.96 -3.48 -1.90
CA SER A 460 7.63 -3.91 -0.54
C SER A 460 8.83 -4.55 0.18
N PRO A 461 9.57 -5.51 -0.43
CA PRO A 461 10.77 -6.08 0.21
C PRO A 461 11.85 -5.03 0.48
N LYS A 462 12.14 -4.14 -0.49
CA LYS A 462 13.12 -3.06 -0.33
C LYS A 462 12.74 -2.13 0.83
N ALA A 463 11.47 -1.71 0.90
CA ALA A 463 10.98 -0.86 1.99
C ALA A 463 11.07 -1.53 3.37
N ALA A 464 10.84 -2.85 3.44
CA ALA A 464 10.89 -3.59 4.69
C ALA A 464 12.32 -3.89 5.15
N ALA A 465 13.15 -4.47 4.28
CA ALA A 465 14.44 -5.05 4.66
C ALA A 465 15.60 -4.04 4.60
N GLU A 466 15.59 -3.14 3.62
CA GLU A 466 16.72 -2.23 3.38
C GLU A 466 16.47 -0.87 4.04
N ILE A 467 15.26 -0.31 3.88
CA ILE A 467 14.89 0.97 4.50
C ILE A 467 14.54 0.80 5.98
N GLY A 468 13.96 -0.34 6.35
CA GLY A 468 13.36 -0.53 7.66
C GLY A 468 12.15 0.37 7.88
N LEU A 469 11.39 0.71 6.82
CA LEU A 469 10.22 1.59 6.91
C LEU A 469 9.12 0.97 7.77
N PHE A 470 8.98 -0.35 7.66
CA PHE A 470 8.02 -1.18 8.35
C PHE A 470 8.51 -2.63 8.48
N TYR A 471 7.86 -3.39 9.35
CA TYR A 471 8.05 -4.83 9.49
C TYR A 471 6.73 -5.55 9.23
N ILE A 472 6.77 -6.61 8.40
CA ILE A 472 5.63 -7.48 8.13
C ILE A 472 5.80 -8.78 8.93
N HIS A 473 4.88 -9.00 9.87
CA HIS A 473 4.76 -10.27 10.57
C HIS A 473 3.87 -11.23 9.78
N CYS A 474 4.50 -12.21 9.11
CA CYS A 474 3.82 -13.21 8.26
C CYS A 474 4.09 -14.67 8.66
N LYS A 475 4.82 -14.94 9.75
CA LYS A 475 5.15 -16.32 10.21
C LYS A 475 4.48 -16.63 11.54
N SER A 476 3.89 -17.82 11.69
CA SER A 476 3.27 -18.24 12.95
C SER A 476 4.26 -18.67 14.04
N ASN A 477 5.47 -19.09 13.64
CA ASN A 477 6.52 -19.56 14.55
C ASN A 477 7.77 -18.70 14.37
N TYR A 478 8.30 -18.16 15.47
CA TYR A 478 9.57 -17.44 15.47
C TYR A 478 10.71 -18.43 15.71
N SER A 479 11.65 -18.48 14.78
CA SER A 479 13.00 -18.97 15.07
C SER A 479 13.82 -17.82 15.66
N SER A 480 14.81 -18.11 16.51
CA SER A 480 15.66 -17.10 17.17
C SER A 480 16.38 -16.16 16.18
N GLY A 481 16.58 -16.58 14.93
CA GLY A 481 17.14 -15.76 13.84
C GLY A 481 16.14 -14.88 13.07
N ASP A 482 14.83 -14.98 13.32
CA ASP A 482 13.79 -14.18 12.64
C ASP A 482 13.51 -12.80 13.29
N GLN A 483 14.30 -12.42 14.30
CA GLN A 483 14.12 -11.15 14.99
C GLN A 483 14.63 -9.99 14.13
N PRO A 484 13.86 -8.89 14.00
CA PRO A 484 14.40 -7.68 13.42
C PRO A 484 15.56 -7.20 14.31
N SER A 485 16.71 -6.89 13.70
CA SER A 485 17.89 -6.35 14.39
C SER A 485 17.75 -4.85 14.72
N PHE A 486 16.58 -4.25 14.42
CA PHE A 486 16.32 -2.81 14.56
C PHE A 486 14.96 -2.51 15.18
N PRO A 487 14.78 -1.35 15.84
CA PRO A 487 13.51 -0.98 16.46
C PRO A 487 12.41 -0.82 15.42
N VAL A 488 11.28 -1.51 15.59
CA VAL A 488 10.17 -1.46 14.64
C VAL A 488 9.33 -0.22 14.94
N ARG A 489 9.21 0.69 13.96
CA ARG A 489 8.31 1.86 14.06
C ARG A 489 6.92 1.59 13.51
N ARG A 490 6.82 0.72 12.50
CA ARG A 490 5.55 0.33 11.86
C ARG A 490 5.48 -1.18 11.75
N LEU A 491 4.40 -1.76 12.27
CA LEU A 491 4.17 -3.19 12.26
C LEU A 491 2.88 -3.48 11.49
N ALA A 492 3.00 -4.28 10.44
CA ALA A 492 1.86 -4.93 9.81
C ALA A 492 1.86 -6.41 10.19
N SER A 493 0.74 -6.95 10.67
CA SER A 493 0.61 -8.39 10.96
C SER A 493 -0.40 -9.04 10.04
N TYR A 494 0.04 -10.02 9.24
CA TYR A 494 -0.82 -10.79 8.34
C TYR A 494 -1.37 -12.04 9.02
N LEU A 495 -0.70 -12.50 10.07
CA LEU A 495 -1.12 -13.61 10.90
C LEU A 495 -1.29 -13.18 12.35
N SER A 496 -2.02 -14.00 13.11
CA SER A 496 -2.13 -13.85 14.56
C SER A 496 -0.75 -13.89 15.21
N ILE A 497 -0.44 -12.83 15.97
CA ILE A 497 0.79 -12.69 16.74
C ILE A 497 0.71 -13.61 17.97
N LYS A 498 0.97 -14.90 17.79
CA LYS A 498 0.93 -15.88 18.89
C LYS A 498 2.21 -15.89 19.72
N ASN A 499 3.34 -15.67 19.06
CA ASN A 499 4.67 -15.75 19.65
C ASN A 499 5.40 -14.47 19.30
N TYR A 500 5.25 -13.40 20.07
CA TYR A 500 6.11 -12.23 19.88
C TYR A 500 7.48 -12.50 20.53
N PRO A 501 8.60 -11.95 20.02
CA PRO A 501 9.88 -12.05 20.71
C PRO A 501 9.75 -11.53 22.15
N SER A 502 10.39 -12.21 23.10
CA SER A 502 10.30 -11.89 24.53
C SER A 502 10.90 -10.53 24.89
N SER A 503 11.80 -10.00 24.05
CA SER A 503 12.62 -8.83 24.30
C SER A 503 11.84 -7.50 24.14
N ASP A 504 11.47 -6.81 25.22
CA ASP A 504 10.59 -5.62 25.17
C ASP A 504 11.00 -4.47 24.22
N TRP A 505 12.22 -4.43 23.70
CA TRP A 505 12.72 -3.31 22.92
C TRP A 505 12.08 -3.18 21.52
N TYR A 506 11.59 -4.24 20.88
CA TYR A 506 10.98 -4.16 19.52
C TYR A 506 9.63 -3.41 19.50
N ILE A 507 8.87 -3.44 20.60
CA ILE A 507 7.56 -2.76 20.72
C ILE A 507 7.64 -1.37 21.36
N ARG A 508 8.76 -1.01 22.00
CA ARG A 508 8.95 0.29 22.66
C ARG A 508 8.99 1.47 21.69
N SER A 509 9.40 1.24 20.45
CA SER A 509 9.45 2.26 19.39
C SER A 509 8.23 2.29 18.48
N LEU A 510 7.26 1.39 18.71
CA LEU A 510 6.14 1.22 17.80
C LEU A 510 5.27 2.48 17.76
N ARG A 511 5.02 2.96 16.53
CA ARG A 511 4.23 4.14 16.20
C ARG A 511 2.95 3.77 15.46
N SER A 512 3.00 2.77 14.59
CA SER A 512 1.83 2.28 13.87
C SER A 512 1.73 0.76 13.97
N TYR A 513 0.53 0.29 14.29
CA TYR A 513 0.19 -1.12 14.25
C TYR A 513 -1.04 -1.33 13.38
N ILE A 514 -0.89 -2.14 12.34
CA ILE A 514 -1.96 -2.53 11.42
C ILE A 514 -2.08 -4.05 11.44
N SER A 515 -3.30 -4.56 11.65
CA SER A 515 -3.56 -5.99 11.57
C SER A 515 -4.43 -6.34 10.37
N PHE A 516 -4.00 -7.36 9.65
CA PHE A 516 -4.74 -8.08 8.62
C PHE A 516 -5.01 -9.52 9.06
N SER A 517 -4.78 -9.84 10.35
CA SER A 517 -4.95 -11.20 10.85
C SER A 517 -6.43 -11.55 10.90
N GLN A 518 -6.85 -12.49 10.06
CA GLN A 518 -8.14 -13.15 10.19
C GLN A 518 -8.00 -14.27 11.23
N HIS A 519 -8.74 -14.19 12.32
CA HIS A 519 -8.60 -15.13 13.43
C HIS A 519 -9.32 -16.45 13.11
N ARG A 520 -8.67 -17.55 13.49
CA ARG A 520 -9.17 -18.91 13.27
C ARG A 520 -10.44 -19.15 14.07
N GLY A 521 -11.43 -19.75 13.44
CA GLY A 521 -12.50 -20.41 14.15
C GLY A 521 -13.30 -19.47 15.05
N GLY A 522 -13.59 -18.24 14.59
CA GLY A 522 -14.59 -17.37 15.24
C GLY A 522 -14.20 -17.05 16.68
N MET A 523 -12.94 -17.30 17.00
CA MET A 523 -12.36 -17.02 18.30
C MET A 523 -11.99 -15.55 18.28
N PRO A 524 -12.40 -14.78 19.30
CA PRO A 524 -11.98 -13.41 19.47
C PRO A 524 -10.45 -13.29 19.35
N ALA A 525 -9.98 -12.19 18.76
CA ALA A 525 -8.56 -11.89 18.59
C ALA A 525 -7.87 -11.52 19.93
N GLY A 526 -7.89 -12.44 20.90
CA GLY A 526 -7.38 -12.23 22.25
C GLY A 526 -5.87 -12.01 22.31
N GLU A 527 -5.12 -12.59 21.37
CA GLU A 527 -3.67 -12.37 21.26
C GLU A 527 -3.32 -10.93 20.92
N ILE A 528 -4.15 -10.25 20.11
CA ILE A 528 -3.99 -8.80 19.86
C ILE A 528 -4.16 -8.03 21.16
N GLY A 529 -5.15 -8.38 21.98
CA GLY A 529 -5.33 -7.75 23.29
C GLY A 529 -4.14 -7.95 24.23
N LYS A 530 -3.55 -9.15 24.25
CA LYS A 530 -2.32 -9.41 25.03
C LYS A 530 -1.15 -8.58 24.52
N PHE A 531 -0.98 -8.50 23.21
CA PHE A 531 0.04 -7.69 22.57
C PHE A 531 -0.12 -6.20 22.89
N LEU A 532 -1.34 -5.66 22.76
CA LEU A 532 -1.66 -4.27 23.08
C LEU A 532 -1.45 -3.99 24.57
N ASN A 533 -1.90 -4.88 25.46
CA ASN A 533 -1.66 -4.77 26.90
C ASN A 533 -0.17 -4.72 27.23
N LYS A 534 0.63 -5.66 26.68
CA LYS A 534 2.08 -5.68 26.89
C LYS A 534 2.71 -4.37 26.44
N MET A 535 2.35 -3.89 25.25
CA MET A 535 2.84 -2.62 24.72
C MET A 535 2.45 -1.42 25.60
N ILE A 536 1.22 -1.36 26.09
CA ILE A 536 0.73 -0.29 26.96
C ILE A 536 1.42 -0.34 28.34
N LEU A 537 1.59 -1.54 28.91
CA LEU A 537 2.19 -1.74 30.24
C LEU A 537 3.71 -1.57 30.24
N SER A 538 4.38 -1.88 29.13
CA SER A 538 5.83 -1.73 28.98
C SER A 538 6.33 -0.28 28.90
N ARG A 539 5.44 0.72 29.05
CA ARG A 539 5.72 2.14 28.76
C ARG A 539 5.24 3.09 29.87
N ASP A 540 6.06 4.13 30.10
CA ASP A 540 5.63 5.39 30.76
C ASP A 540 4.96 6.36 29.76
N VAL A 541 5.10 6.16 28.44
CA VAL A 541 4.49 7.00 27.38
C VAL A 541 4.23 6.18 26.10
N GLY A 542 2.96 6.01 25.69
CA GLY A 542 2.59 5.36 24.42
C GLY A 542 2.89 6.24 23.20
N TRP A 543 3.80 5.82 22.32
CA TRP A 543 4.14 6.51 21.05
C TRP A 543 3.27 6.03 19.89
N LEU A 544 2.35 5.11 20.15
CA LEU A 544 1.42 4.60 19.16
C LEU A 544 0.53 5.75 18.70
N THR A 545 0.64 6.11 17.42
CA THR A 545 -0.20 7.11 16.76
C THR A 545 -1.30 6.47 15.94
N ILE A 546 -1.11 5.22 15.48
CA ILE A 546 -2.06 4.51 14.63
C ILE A 546 -2.28 3.11 15.20
N LEU A 547 -3.55 2.79 15.42
CA LEU A 547 -4.02 1.43 15.69
C LEU A 547 -5.11 1.11 14.67
N ASP A 548 -4.82 0.22 13.73
CA ASP A 548 -5.74 -0.17 12.66
C ASP A 548 -6.01 -1.68 12.74
N LEU A 549 -7.20 -2.02 13.20
CA LEU A 549 -7.70 -3.39 13.37
C LEU A 549 -8.88 -3.67 12.45
N GLU A 550 -9.03 -2.92 11.35
CA GLU A 550 -10.11 -3.12 10.39
C GLU A 550 -10.17 -4.58 9.89
N GLY A 551 -11.35 -5.20 10.00
CA GLY A 551 -11.59 -6.60 9.61
C GLY A 551 -11.13 -7.65 10.62
N VAL A 552 -10.62 -7.25 11.79
CA VAL A 552 -10.22 -8.18 12.85
C VAL A 552 -11.43 -8.61 13.65
N TYR A 553 -11.74 -9.91 13.69
CA TYR A 553 -12.87 -10.42 14.47
C TYR A 553 -12.68 -10.30 15.99
N LYS A 554 -13.59 -9.56 16.65
CA LYS A 554 -13.71 -9.34 18.10
C LYS A 554 -12.35 -9.16 18.82
N PRO A 555 -11.57 -8.12 18.53
CA PRO A 555 -10.31 -7.86 19.22
C PRO A 555 -10.54 -7.51 20.68
N ARG A 556 -9.76 -8.09 21.59
CA ARG A 556 -9.80 -7.69 23.00
C ARG A 556 -9.09 -6.36 23.19
N LEU A 557 -9.86 -5.29 23.28
CA LEU A 557 -9.36 -3.95 23.52
C LEU A 557 -8.97 -3.79 25.01
N PRO A 558 -7.73 -3.38 25.35
CA PRO A 558 -7.30 -3.22 26.75
C PRO A 558 -7.96 -2.02 27.45
N GLU A 559 -8.50 -2.20 28.67
CA GLU A 559 -9.16 -1.11 29.42
C GLU A 559 -8.32 0.16 29.60
N SER A 560 -7.00 0.02 29.65
CA SER A 560 -6.06 1.13 29.81
C SER A 560 -5.79 1.95 28.54
N PHE A 561 -6.75 2.10 27.61
CA PHE A 561 -6.60 2.91 26.39
C PHE A 561 -6.15 4.34 26.68
N GLN A 562 -6.58 4.93 27.79
CA GLN A 562 -6.15 6.26 28.26
C GLN A 562 -4.64 6.49 28.30
N LYS A 563 -3.82 5.42 28.34
CA LYS A 563 -2.34 5.53 28.30
C LYS A 563 -1.77 5.80 26.90
N LEU A 564 -2.57 5.65 25.85
CA LEU A 564 -2.19 5.89 24.46
C LEU A 564 -2.32 7.38 24.08
N LEU A 565 -1.62 8.24 24.82
CA LEU A 565 -1.74 9.71 24.74
C LEU A 565 -1.43 10.31 23.35
N ASN A 566 -0.76 9.58 22.46
CA ASN A 566 -0.42 10.04 21.12
C ASN A 566 -1.28 9.40 20.01
N LEU A 567 -2.28 8.58 20.37
CA LEU A 567 -3.12 7.90 19.37
C LEU A 567 -3.96 8.93 18.62
N LYS A 568 -3.80 8.94 17.30
CA LYS A 568 -4.48 9.84 16.36
C LYS A 568 -5.52 9.13 15.54
N TYR A 569 -5.27 7.87 15.17
CA TYR A 569 -6.17 7.06 14.38
C TYR A 569 -6.48 5.75 15.12
N LEU A 570 -7.77 5.47 15.28
CA LEU A 570 -8.30 4.20 15.76
C LEU A 570 -9.28 3.62 14.74
N GLY A 571 -8.82 2.61 13.98
CA GLY A 571 -9.61 1.88 13.01
C GLY A 571 -10.12 0.56 13.57
N LEU A 572 -11.43 0.43 13.70
CA LEU A 572 -12.13 -0.75 14.24
C LEU A 572 -13.27 -1.20 13.33
N ARG A 573 -13.28 -0.76 12.06
CA ARG A 573 -14.30 -1.13 11.10
C ARG A 573 -14.38 -2.64 10.91
N SER A 574 -15.59 -3.18 10.78
CA SER A 574 -15.79 -4.62 10.49
C SER A 574 -15.11 -5.53 11.53
N THR A 575 -15.18 -5.17 12.81
CA THR A 575 -14.57 -5.96 13.91
C THR A 575 -15.59 -6.74 14.76
N SER A 576 -16.89 -6.59 14.50
CA SER A 576 -17.97 -7.20 15.29
C SER A 576 -17.85 -6.94 16.80
N LEU A 577 -17.19 -5.84 17.20
CA LEU A 577 -17.10 -5.38 18.59
C LEU A 577 -18.48 -4.94 19.07
N GLU A 578 -18.81 -5.27 20.31
CA GLU A 578 -20.09 -4.92 20.94
C GLU A 578 -20.01 -3.63 21.76
N SER A 579 -18.82 -3.29 22.25
CA SER A 579 -18.57 -2.09 23.06
C SER A 579 -17.15 -1.55 22.87
N LEU A 580 -16.98 -0.26 23.11
CA LEU A 580 -15.67 0.37 23.25
C LEU A 580 -15.31 0.56 24.73
N PRO A 581 -14.04 0.43 25.11
CA PRO A 581 -13.58 0.90 26.42
C PRO A 581 -13.91 2.39 26.58
N VAL A 582 -14.47 2.77 27.72
CA VAL A 582 -14.89 4.17 28.00
C VAL A 582 -13.72 5.15 27.79
N SER A 583 -12.51 4.70 28.13
CA SER A 583 -11.26 5.47 28.02
C SER A 583 -10.82 5.82 26.60
N VAL A 584 -11.42 5.23 25.55
CA VAL A 584 -11.17 5.61 24.15
C VAL A 584 -11.61 7.07 23.89
N CYS A 585 -12.70 7.49 24.53
CA CYS A 585 -13.24 8.83 24.34
C CYS A 585 -12.42 9.91 25.06
N ASP A 586 -11.55 9.52 25.99
CA ASP A 586 -10.68 10.41 26.76
C ASP A 586 -9.29 10.60 26.11
N LEU A 587 -9.08 10.05 24.91
CA LEU A 587 -7.80 10.13 24.21
C LEU A 587 -7.55 11.57 23.72
N PRO A 588 -6.48 12.24 24.21
CA PRO A 588 -6.31 13.67 24.02
C PRO A 588 -5.90 14.05 22.59
N CYS A 589 -5.42 13.11 21.78
CA CYS A 589 -4.91 13.37 20.43
C CYS A 589 -5.68 12.62 19.34
N LEU A 590 -6.82 11.99 19.67
CA LEU A 590 -7.59 11.21 18.70
C LEU A 590 -8.20 12.15 17.66
N GLU A 591 -7.82 11.94 16.40
CA GLU A 591 -8.27 12.71 15.22
C GLU A 591 -9.28 11.91 14.38
N THR A 592 -9.18 10.58 14.38
CA THR A 592 -10.06 9.70 13.62
C THR A 592 -10.47 8.47 14.41
N LEU A 593 -11.77 8.22 14.48
CA LEU A 593 -12.38 7.02 15.02
C LEU A 593 -13.27 6.37 13.96
N ASP A 594 -12.97 5.13 13.59
CA ASP A 594 -13.79 4.35 12.65
C ASP A 594 -14.33 3.08 13.32
N VAL A 595 -15.62 3.09 13.62
CA VAL A 595 -16.37 1.98 14.25
C VAL A 595 -17.51 1.49 13.36
N LYS A 596 -17.46 1.79 12.06
CA LYS A 596 -18.48 1.38 11.10
C LYS A 596 -18.49 -0.14 10.91
N HIS A 597 -19.67 -0.74 10.67
CA HIS A 597 -19.83 -2.20 10.61
C HIS A 597 -19.31 -2.92 11.86
N THR A 598 -19.58 -2.35 13.04
CA THR A 598 -19.42 -3.03 14.33
C THR A 598 -20.79 -3.27 14.94
N MET A 599 -20.83 -3.99 16.07
CA MET A 599 -22.05 -4.20 16.88
C MET A 599 -22.16 -3.15 18.01
N ILE A 600 -21.38 -2.07 17.95
CA ILE A 600 -21.40 -1.00 18.95
C ILE A 600 -22.70 -0.22 18.78
N THR A 601 -23.54 -0.23 19.82
CA THR A 601 -24.87 0.42 19.78
C THR A 601 -24.90 1.78 20.47
N SER A 602 -23.91 2.10 21.31
CA SER A 602 -23.78 3.38 21.99
C SER A 602 -22.31 3.81 22.07
N LEU A 603 -22.09 5.13 22.07
CA LEU A 603 -20.78 5.74 22.37
C LEU A 603 -20.89 6.53 23.68
N PRO A 604 -19.87 6.53 24.54
CA PRO A 604 -19.84 7.40 25.71
C PRO A 604 -20.01 8.87 25.32
N GLY A 605 -20.82 9.62 26.08
CA GLY A 605 -21.08 11.04 25.82
C GLY A 605 -19.81 11.92 25.80
N SER A 606 -18.71 11.49 26.42
CA SER A 606 -17.42 12.18 26.38
C SER A 606 -16.84 12.32 24.96
N ILE A 607 -17.26 11.48 23.99
CA ILE A 607 -16.82 11.60 22.60
C ILE A 607 -17.19 12.97 21.99
N TRP A 608 -18.32 13.55 22.41
CA TRP A 608 -18.78 14.87 21.94
C TRP A 608 -17.91 16.01 22.46
N THR A 609 -17.11 15.77 23.50
CA THR A 609 -16.17 16.74 24.07
C THR A 609 -14.74 16.57 23.55
N ALA A 610 -14.49 15.61 22.65
CA ALA A 610 -13.18 15.31 22.10
C ALA A 610 -12.70 16.42 21.13
N LYS A 611 -11.87 17.34 21.64
CA LYS A 611 -11.46 18.56 20.93
C LYS A 611 -10.70 18.36 19.61
N ASN A 612 -10.02 17.22 19.45
CA ASN A 612 -9.18 16.95 18.29
C ASN A 612 -9.82 15.99 17.29
N LEU A 613 -11.01 15.45 17.59
CA LEU A 613 -11.68 14.49 16.71
C LEU A 613 -12.20 15.21 15.46
N GLN A 614 -11.72 14.80 14.29
CA GLN A 614 -12.08 15.37 12.99
C GLN A 614 -12.94 14.43 12.16
N HIS A 615 -12.75 13.12 12.33
CA HIS A 615 -13.45 12.10 11.55
C HIS A 615 -14.03 11.02 12.46
N LEU A 616 -15.36 10.91 12.49
CA LEU A 616 -16.11 9.86 13.18
C LEU A 616 -16.92 9.06 12.16
N TYR A 617 -16.56 7.78 11.97
CA TYR A 617 -17.28 6.88 11.07
C TYR A 617 -18.03 5.82 11.89
N MET A 618 -19.34 5.76 11.75
CA MET A 618 -20.23 4.89 12.52
C MET A 618 -21.51 4.60 11.74
N ASP A 619 -22.14 3.45 12.02
CA ASP A 619 -23.48 3.09 11.53
C ASP A 619 -24.33 2.61 12.72
N TRP A 620 -25.65 2.83 12.69
CA TRP A 620 -26.63 2.20 13.61
C TRP A 620 -26.44 2.41 15.14
N ILE A 621 -25.84 3.53 15.56
CA ILE A 621 -25.68 3.85 17.00
C ILE A 621 -26.91 4.65 17.49
N ARG A 622 -27.48 4.25 18.63
CA ARG A 622 -28.52 5.04 19.33
C ARG A 622 -27.84 6.11 20.15
N PHE A 623 -28.25 7.36 19.94
CA PHE A 623 -27.91 8.44 20.86
C PHE A 623 -28.79 8.25 22.09
N ASP A 624 -28.23 7.78 23.20
CA ASP A 624 -28.92 7.92 24.48
C ASP A 624 -29.06 9.43 24.74
N ASP A 625 -30.28 9.83 25.13
CA ASP A 625 -30.74 11.21 25.25
C ASP A 625 -29.63 12.15 25.75
N ILE A 626 -29.42 13.24 25.02
CA ILE A 626 -28.63 14.40 25.46
C ILE A 626 -29.48 15.14 26.51
N SER A 627 -29.84 14.47 27.60
CA SER A 627 -30.49 15.09 28.74
C SER A 627 -29.40 15.61 29.69
N GLY A 628 -28.91 16.83 29.45
CA GLY A 628 -28.35 17.63 30.54
C GLY A 628 -27.05 18.40 30.31
N SER A 629 -26.38 18.33 29.16
CA SER A 629 -25.19 19.15 28.92
C SER A 629 -25.32 19.97 27.65
N SER A 630 -25.52 21.27 27.85
CA SER A 630 -25.50 22.32 26.84
C SER A 630 -24.29 22.17 25.91
N ILE A 631 -24.58 21.97 24.63
CA ILE A 631 -23.61 22.13 23.54
C ILE A 631 -23.44 23.64 23.34
N ILE A 632 -22.23 24.15 23.57
CA ILE A 632 -21.74 25.43 23.04
C ILE A 632 -20.65 25.11 22.04
#